data_AF-A0A7C4KMN7-F1
#
_entry.id   AF-A0A7C4KMN7-F1
#
_cell.length_a   1.000
_cell.length_b   1.000
_cell.length_c   1.000
_cell.angle_alpha   90.00
_cell.angle_beta   90.00
_cell.angle_gamma   90.00
#
_symmetry.space_group_name_H-M   'P 1'
#
loop_
_entity.id
_entity.type
_entity.pdbx_description
1 polymer ?
#
loop_
_entity_poly.entity_id
_entity_poly.type
_entity_poly.pdbx_seq_one_letter_code
_entity_poly.pdbx_strand_id
1 'polypeptide(L)'
;MRVLLILLISLVSATAALITGNVKDTGLNPAATNVVFTPLSTPMADAPTIIFSAVQTIQTDANGHFSITLAPGDYKVTIGGNPADSFLISVPPGAVTNSWTDIATGALTYRYPFSPAYVDRIIATMKGDLYAFDGTNVVRLAAGAYGDFLSADPTAAAGLRWRPPPQAWRQSIMSEMTTHTNTNATIPLDDTPPLSTEGLQVLSATLTPQSATGFLQIHYSGLVYAAANVTISAALFRNSESTAVAVTTDSLNVGQVRHLTLMARVPALSTNAQTFAIRIGPATTATIFLNGNSTGRLFGGAAAHRLLVTETD
;
A
#
# COMPACT_ATOMS: atom_id res chain seq x y z
N MET A 1 75.32 -53.19 -17.14
CA MET A 1 75.11 -53.16 -15.68
C MET A 1 73.91 -52.25 -15.42
N ARG A 2 72.78 -52.83 -15.01
CA ARG A 2 71.46 -52.17 -14.90
C ARG A 2 71.46 -51.21 -13.71
N VAL A 3 71.17 -49.93 -13.93
CA VAL A 3 70.90 -48.96 -12.86
C VAL A 3 69.45 -49.13 -12.44
N LEU A 4 69.26 -49.58 -11.20
CA LEU A 4 67.99 -49.81 -10.54
C LEU A 4 67.34 -48.46 -10.22
N LEU A 5 66.25 -48.13 -10.92
CA LEU A 5 65.41 -46.97 -10.61
C LEU A 5 64.57 -47.29 -9.37
N ILE A 6 65.01 -46.83 -8.20
CA ILE A 6 64.23 -46.92 -6.96
C ILE A 6 63.15 -45.82 -7.02
N LEU A 7 61.93 -46.22 -7.35
CA LEU A 7 60.74 -45.39 -7.22
C LEU A 7 60.42 -45.27 -5.73
N LEU A 8 60.80 -44.13 -5.12
CA LEU A 8 60.41 -43.78 -3.76
C LEU A 8 58.90 -43.49 -3.76
N ILE A 9 58.07 -44.49 -3.46
CA ILE A 9 56.65 -44.29 -3.18
C ILE A 9 56.58 -43.60 -1.82
N SER A 10 56.36 -42.29 -1.81
CA SER A 10 56.02 -41.56 -0.59
C SER A 10 54.70 -42.11 -0.05
N LEU A 11 54.76 -42.93 0.99
CA LEU A 11 53.62 -43.25 1.84
C LEU A 11 53.15 -41.94 2.48
N VAL A 12 52.22 -41.23 1.84
CA VAL A 12 51.51 -40.14 2.49
C VAL A 12 50.62 -40.82 3.53
N SER A 13 51.07 -40.84 4.77
CA SER A 13 50.23 -41.23 5.90
C SER A 13 48.99 -40.33 5.88
N ALA A 14 47.84 -40.92 5.56
CA ALA A 14 46.56 -40.24 5.49
C ALA A 14 46.15 -39.79 6.91
N THR A 15 46.61 -38.61 7.33
CA THR A 15 46.27 -38.03 8.63
C THR A 15 44.79 -37.64 8.62
N ALA A 16 44.12 -37.90 9.75
CA ALA A 16 42.72 -37.54 9.93
C ALA A 16 42.49 -36.02 9.79
N ALA A 17 41.31 -35.64 9.29
CA ALA A 17 40.87 -34.26 9.09
C ALA A 17 39.87 -33.85 10.17
N LEU A 18 39.85 -32.57 10.52
CA LEU A 18 38.85 -32.01 11.44
C LEU A 18 37.62 -31.58 10.65
N ILE A 19 36.46 -32.15 10.95
CA ILE A 19 35.19 -31.80 10.33
C ILE A 19 34.37 -30.96 11.29
N THR A 20 33.94 -29.78 10.84
CA THR A 20 33.06 -28.89 11.59
C THR A 20 31.73 -28.73 10.88
N GLY A 21 30.71 -28.35 11.65
CA GLY A 21 29.40 -28.06 11.09
C GLY A 21 28.45 -27.48 12.11
N ASN A 22 27.26 -27.12 11.64
CA ASN A 22 26.18 -26.58 12.45
C ASN A 22 24.84 -27.24 12.08
N VAL A 23 24.00 -27.48 13.07
CA VAL A 23 22.66 -28.07 12.89
C VAL A 23 21.60 -27.12 13.40
N LYS A 24 20.53 -26.96 12.62
CA LYS A 24 19.34 -26.19 12.98
C LYS A 24 18.10 -27.04 12.78
N ASP A 25 17.06 -26.76 13.57
CA ASP A 25 15.73 -27.34 13.38
C ASP A 25 14.97 -26.65 12.21
N THR A 26 13.77 -27.14 11.92
CA THR A 26 12.90 -26.55 10.90
C THR A 26 12.45 -25.13 11.23
N GLY A 27 12.56 -24.68 12.48
CA GLY A 27 12.30 -23.30 12.94
C GLY A 27 13.52 -22.39 12.90
N LEU A 28 14.66 -22.85 12.36
CA LEU A 28 15.96 -22.16 12.32
C LEU A 28 16.62 -21.95 13.69
N ASN A 29 16.15 -22.63 14.73
CA ASN A 29 16.81 -22.61 16.02
C ASN A 29 17.99 -23.57 16.00
N PRO A 30 19.11 -23.23 16.66
CA PRO A 30 20.19 -24.18 16.84
C PRO A 30 19.70 -25.47 17.50
N ALA A 31 20.11 -26.62 16.98
CA ALA A 31 19.63 -27.92 17.44
C ALA A 31 20.75 -28.69 18.13
N ALA A 32 20.56 -29.00 19.41
CA ALA A 32 21.37 -29.97 20.15
C ALA A 32 20.87 -31.39 19.81
N THR A 33 21.64 -32.13 19.02
CA THR A 33 21.25 -33.44 18.48
C THR A 33 22.47 -34.30 18.17
N ASN A 34 22.25 -35.59 18.00
CA ASN A 34 23.30 -36.52 17.60
C ASN A 34 23.62 -36.34 16.10
N VAL A 35 24.91 -36.42 15.76
CA VAL A 35 25.39 -36.55 14.39
C VAL A 35 26.19 -37.84 14.31
N VAL A 36 25.75 -38.76 13.47
CA VAL A 36 26.33 -40.10 13.30
C VAL A 36 27.07 -40.16 11.97
N PHE A 37 28.35 -40.54 12.01
CA PHE A 37 29.23 -40.71 10.87
C PHE A 37 29.48 -42.20 10.65
N THR A 38 28.81 -42.76 9.65
CA THR A 38 28.95 -44.17 9.27
C THR A 38 29.92 -44.28 8.09
N PRO A 39 31.09 -44.92 8.26
CA PRO A 39 32.07 -45.07 7.19
C PRO A 39 31.54 -45.95 6.06
N LEU A 40 31.75 -45.52 4.80
CA LEU A 40 31.37 -46.25 3.58
C LEU A 40 32.59 -46.78 2.80
N SER A 41 33.76 -46.19 2.98
CA SER A 41 35.00 -46.62 2.29
C SER A 41 35.77 -47.74 2.99
N THR A 42 35.15 -48.46 3.94
CA THR A 42 35.75 -49.62 4.62
C THR A 42 34.87 -50.86 4.48
N PRO A 43 35.42 -52.09 4.44
CA PRO A 43 36.81 -52.46 4.73
C PRO A 43 37.82 -52.04 3.66
N MET A 44 39.01 -51.57 4.09
CA MET A 44 40.17 -51.33 3.22
C MET A 44 41.16 -52.50 3.37
N ALA A 45 41.64 -53.04 2.25
CA ALA A 45 42.63 -54.11 2.28
C ALA A 45 44.05 -53.56 2.48
N ASP A 46 44.75 -54.03 3.51
CA ASP A 46 46.14 -53.70 3.82
C ASP A 46 46.91 -54.99 4.12
N ALA A 47 47.34 -55.67 3.05
CA ALA A 47 47.78 -57.07 3.08
C ALA A 47 48.82 -57.34 4.18
N PRO A 48 48.60 -58.33 5.07
CA PRO A 48 47.55 -59.36 5.07
C PRO A 48 46.27 -58.99 5.86
N THR A 49 46.13 -57.75 6.33
CA THR A 49 45.05 -57.28 7.19
C THR A 49 43.91 -56.60 6.44
N ILE A 50 42.76 -56.52 7.11
CA ILE A 50 41.62 -55.71 6.67
C ILE A 50 41.39 -54.63 7.74
N ILE A 51 41.35 -53.37 7.31
CA ILE A 51 41.09 -52.24 8.18
C ILE A 51 39.61 -51.91 8.11
N PHE A 52 38.92 -51.96 9.25
CA PHE A 52 37.56 -51.49 9.40
C PHE A 52 37.55 -50.17 10.18
N SER A 53 36.63 -49.27 9.83
CA SER A 53 36.38 -48.05 10.60
C SER A 53 35.15 -48.23 11.48
N ALA A 54 35.19 -47.70 12.70
CA ALA A 54 34.04 -47.67 13.59
C ALA A 54 33.11 -46.50 13.21
N VAL A 55 31.81 -46.69 13.45
CA VAL A 55 30.84 -45.59 13.42
C VAL A 55 31.20 -44.59 14.52
N GLN A 56 31.26 -43.31 14.19
CA GLN A 56 31.49 -42.25 15.17
C GLN A 56 30.23 -41.44 15.39
N THR A 57 29.98 -41.04 16.64
CA THR A 57 28.82 -40.23 17.01
C THR A 57 29.28 -39.06 17.85
N ILE A 58 28.77 -37.87 17.55
CA ILE A 58 28.97 -36.64 18.33
C ILE A 58 27.62 -36.00 18.65
N GLN A 59 27.55 -35.25 19.75
CA GLN A 59 26.42 -34.36 20.04
C GLN A 59 26.81 -32.94 19.65
N THR A 60 25.92 -32.23 18.97
CA THR A 60 26.08 -30.79 18.79
C THR A 60 25.88 -30.06 20.12
N ASP A 61 26.53 -28.91 20.27
CA ASP A 61 26.36 -28.04 21.42
C ASP A 61 25.01 -27.31 21.42
N ALA A 62 24.75 -26.48 22.44
CA ALA A 62 23.53 -25.69 22.54
C ALA A 62 23.35 -24.66 21.40
N ASN A 63 24.42 -24.35 20.67
CA ASN A 63 24.44 -23.49 19.49
C ASN A 63 24.43 -24.32 18.19
N GLY A 64 24.18 -25.63 18.28
CA GLY A 64 24.12 -26.54 17.15
C GLY A 64 25.47 -26.85 16.51
N HIS A 65 26.59 -26.41 17.09
CA HIS A 65 27.93 -26.64 16.54
C HIS A 65 28.47 -28.02 16.92
N PHE A 66 29.24 -28.63 16.03
CA PHE A 66 30.05 -29.80 16.34
C PHE A 66 31.43 -29.71 15.68
N SER A 67 32.38 -30.48 16.20
CA SER A 67 33.71 -30.65 15.65
C SER A 67 34.21 -32.07 15.93
N ILE A 68 34.61 -32.81 14.90
CA ILE A 68 35.03 -34.22 15.01
C ILE A 68 36.21 -34.52 14.10
N THR A 69 37.12 -35.39 14.52
CA THR A 69 38.27 -35.81 13.71
C THR A 69 37.96 -37.13 13.01
N LEU A 70 37.93 -37.14 11.68
CA LEU A 70 37.62 -38.31 10.86
C LEU A 70 38.81 -38.71 9.99
N ALA A 71 39.00 -40.02 9.82
CA ALA A 71 39.96 -40.52 8.84
C ALA A 71 39.48 -40.17 7.42
N PRO A 72 40.38 -40.08 6.43
CA PRO A 72 39.99 -39.82 5.05
C PRO A 72 39.14 -40.95 4.48
N GLY A 73 38.13 -40.61 3.69
CA GLY A 73 37.17 -41.56 3.12
C GLY A 73 35.75 -41.02 3.05
N ASP A 74 34.84 -41.81 2.50
CA ASP A 74 33.44 -41.46 2.35
C ASP A 74 32.64 -41.89 3.58
N TYR A 75 31.76 -41.01 4.03
CA TYR A 75 30.89 -41.23 5.17
C TYR A 75 29.44 -40.92 4.82
N LYS A 76 28.53 -41.75 5.31
CA LYS A 76 27.13 -41.36 5.47
C LYS A 76 26.98 -40.63 6.80
N VAL A 77 26.62 -39.36 6.72
CA VAL A 77 26.27 -38.53 7.88
C VAL A 77 24.77 -38.66 8.11
N THR A 78 24.34 -38.96 9.33
CA THR A 78 22.93 -38.98 9.76
C THR A 78 22.75 -38.02 10.92
N ILE A 79 21.81 -37.08 10.80
CA ILE A 79 21.50 -36.08 11.81
C ILE A 79 20.27 -36.53 12.59
N GLY A 80 20.34 -36.49 13.92
CA GLY A 80 19.24 -36.88 14.79
C GLY A 80 18.94 -38.39 14.75
N GLY A 81 17.73 -38.74 15.18
CA GLY A 81 17.25 -40.13 15.22
C GLY A 81 16.60 -40.63 13.93
N ASN A 82 16.50 -39.79 12.89
CA ASN A 82 15.79 -40.11 11.66
C ASN A 82 16.79 -40.51 10.55
N PRO A 83 16.78 -41.76 10.06
CA PRO A 83 17.67 -42.20 8.99
C PRO A 83 17.47 -41.47 7.66
N ALA A 84 16.33 -40.77 7.46
CA ALA A 84 16.09 -39.96 6.27
C ALA A 84 16.85 -38.63 6.28
N ASP A 85 17.26 -38.14 7.46
CA ASP A 85 18.03 -36.91 7.63
C ASP A 85 19.53 -37.21 7.44
N SER A 86 19.85 -37.81 6.29
CA SER A 86 21.20 -38.27 5.96
C SER A 86 21.72 -37.71 4.65
N PHE A 87 23.04 -37.51 4.58
CA PHE A 87 23.75 -37.14 3.36
C PHE A 87 25.14 -37.78 3.33
N LEU A 88 25.83 -37.65 2.20
CA LEU A 88 27.18 -38.20 2.01
C LEU A 88 28.22 -37.08 2.05
N ILE A 89 29.35 -37.35 2.70
CA ILE A 89 30.54 -36.51 2.65
C ILE A 89 31.74 -37.33 2.18
N SER A 90 32.73 -36.68 1.57
CA SER A 90 34.03 -37.27 1.28
C SER A 90 35.12 -36.51 2.03
N VAL A 91 35.66 -37.14 3.07
CA VAL A 91 36.65 -36.54 3.96
C VAL A 91 38.02 -36.58 3.27
N PRO A 92 38.66 -35.42 2.99
CA PRO A 92 39.94 -35.37 2.31
C PRO A 92 41.09 -35.81 3.23
N PRO A 93 42.23 -36.27 2.66
CA PRO A 93 43.45 -36.52 3.43
C PRO A 93 44.10 -35.22 3.90
N GLY A 94 44.65 -35.23 5.13
CA GLY A 94 45.44 -34.12 5.67
C GLY A 94 44.84 -33.55 6.96
N ALA A 95 45.69 -32.97 7.81
CA ALA A 95 45.30 -32.33 9.07
C ALA A 95 44.67 -30.93 8.84
N VAL A 96 43.64 -30.88 8.00
CA VAL A 96 42.93 -29.65 7.60
C VAL A 96 41.53 -29.63 8.24
N THR A 97 41.04 -28.43 8.55
CA THR A 97 39.66 -28.21 9.00
C THR A 97 38.76 -28.00 7.80
N ASN A 98 37.68 -28.78 7.70
CA ASN A 98 36.70 -28.70 6.62
C ASN A 98 35.29 -28.56 7.19
N SER A 99 34.48 -27.68 6.59
CA SER A 99 33.04 -27.68 6.87
C SER A 99 32.39 -28.87 6.18
N TRP A 100 31.53 -29.61 6.90
CA TRP A 100 30.80 -30.75 6.37
C TRP A 100 29.92 -30.43 5.14
N THR A 101 29.54 -29.16 4.95
CA THR A 101 28.77 -28.69 3.78
C THR A 101 29.63 -28.57 2.53
N ASP A 102 30.92 -28.30 2.69
CA ASP A 102 31.84 -28.07 1.57
C ASP A 102 32.36 -29.39 1.00
N ILE A 103 32.35 -30.44 1.83
CA ILE A 103 32.78 -31.79 1.48
C ILE A 103 31.61 -32.76 1.21
N ALA A 104 30.37 -32.24 1.15
CA ALA A 104 29.20 -33.04 0.80
C ALA A 104 29.25 -33.47 -0.69
N THR A 105 29.10 -34.76 -0.96
CA THR A 105 29.27 -35.34 -2.32
C THR A 105 27.97 -35.49 -3.13
N GLY A 106 26.94 -34.75 -2.75
CA GLY A 106 25.67 -34.67 -3.48
C GLY A 106 24.96 -33.36 -3.18
N ALA A 107 24.02 -32.98 -4.05
CA ALA A 107 23.22 -31.79 -3.81
C ALA A 107 22.33 -32.01 -2.58
N LEU A 108 22.46 -31.15 -1.56
CA LEU A 108 21.54 -31.10 -0.41
C LEU A 108 20.22 -30.46 -0.86
N THR A 109 19.42 -31.21 -1.63
CA THR A 109 18.18 -30.72 -2.23
C THR A 109 16.99 -30.98 -1.31
N TYR A 110 16.28 -29.91 -0.95
CA TYR A 110 14.93 -30.02 -0.38
C TYR A 110 13.92 -30.18 -1.53
N ARG A 111 13.01 -31.16 -1.43
CA ARG A 111 12.05 -31.49 -2.51
C ARG A 111 11.05 -30.36 -2.80
N TYR A 112 10.83 -29.49 -1.83
CA TYR A 112 10.04 -28.27 -2.03
C TYR A 112 11.01 -27.09 -2.14
N PRO A 113 10.73 -26.10 -3.01
CA PRO A 113 11.63 -24.96 -3.18
C PRO A 113 11.79 -24.12 -1.89
N PHE A 114 10.91 -24.30 -0.89
CA PHE A 114 10.94 -23.56 0.38
C PHE A 114 10.50 -24.45 1.55
N SER A 115 11.23 -24.39 2.68
CA SER A 115 10.78 -24.94 3.97
C SER A 115 9.57 -24.12 4.48
N PRO A 116 8.55 -24.73 5.14
CA PRO A 116 7.41 -23.99 5.68
C PRO A 116 7.77 -22.83 6.63
N ALA A 117 8.91 -22.89 7.32
CA ALA A 117 9.39 -21.78 8.15
C ALA A 117 10.08 -20.65 7.35
N TYR A 118 10.40 -20.90 6.08
CA TYR A 118 11.04 -19.95 5.16
C TYR A 118 10.02 -18.97 4.55
N VAL A 119 8.75 -19.36 4.49
CA VAL A 119 7.68 -18.54 3.89
C VAL A 119 7.29 -17.37 4.79
N ASP A 120 7.57 -17.41 6.09
CA ASP A 120 6.92 -16.50 7.06
C ASP A 120 7.77 -15.29 7.51
N ARG A 121 9.07 -15.21 7.20
CA ARG A 121 9.94 -14.13 7.77
C ARG A 121 10.90 -13.41 6.81
N ILE A 122 11.16 -13.94 5.62
CA ILE A 122 12.16 -13.33 4.71
C ILE A 122 11.50 -12.35 3.73
N ILE A 123 10.27 -12.64 3.28
CA ILE A 123 9.60 -11.84 2.24
C ILE A 123 8.70 -10.78 2.87
N ALA A 124 7.89 -11.07 3.89
CA ALA A 124 7.17 -10.06 4.67
C ALA A 124 7.99 -9.64 5.89
N THR A 125 8.51 -8.41 5.87
CA THR A 125 9.44 -7.89 6.88
C THR A 125 8.80 -6.88 7.83
N MET A 126 7.62 -6.35 7.47
CA MET A 126 6.91 -5.30 8.20
C MET A 126 5.43 -5.65 8.37
N LYS A 127 4.80 -5.05 9.39
CA LYS A 127 3.36 -5.17 9.62
C LYS A 127 2.58 -4.64 8.40
N GLY A 128 1.66 -5.45 7.89
CA GLY A 128 0.78 -5.08 6.77
C GLY A 128 1.34 -5.39 5.39
N ASP A 129 2.52 -6.02 5.31
CA ASP A 129 3.03 -6.55 4.05
C ASP A 129 2.13 -7.65 3.50
N LEU A 130 2.09 -7.74 2.17
CA LEU A 130 1.35 -8.76 1.44
C LEU A 130 2.29 -9.56 0.53
N TYR A 131 1.97 -10.84 0.35
CA TYR A 131 2.58 -11.67 -0.68
C TYR A 131 1.80 -11.49 -1.99
N ALA A 132 2.51 -11.11 -3.05
CA ALA A 132 1.96 -10.95 -4.38
C ALA A 132 2.73 -11.83 -5.37
N PHE A 133 2.06 -12.36 -6.39
CA PHE A 133 2.71 -13.17 -7.42
C PHE A 133 2.93 -12.32 -8.67
N ASP A 134 4.17 -12.17 -9.12
CA ASP A 134 4.54 -11.30 -10.26
C ASP A 134 4.45 -12.00 -11.63
N GLY A 135 3.99 -13.26 -11.65
CA GLY A 135 3.95 -14.11 -12.83
C GLY A 135 5.12 -15.10 -12.92
N THR A 136 6.17 -14.92 -12.12
CA THR A 136 7.34 -15.81 -12.04
C THR A 136 7.66 -16.21 -10.59
N ASN A 137 7.63 -15.24 -9.68
CA ASN A 137 8.01 -15.38 -8.27
C ASN A 137 6.92 -14.84 -7.34
N VAL A 138 6.97 -15.27 -6.07
CA VAL A 138 6.28 -14.57 -4.98
C VAL A 138 7.16 -13.41 -4.54
N VAL A 139 6.62 -12.20 -4.60
CA VAL A 139 7.27 -10.94 -4.23
C VAL A 139 6.56 -10.28 -3.05
N ARG A 140 7.29 -9.40 -2.36
CA ARG A 140 6.73 -8.57 -1.29
C ARG A 140 6.03 -7.34 -1.88
N LEU A 141 4.78 -7.13 -1.49
CA LEU A 141 4.11 -5.83 -1.59
C LEU A 141 4.09 -5.19 -0.20
N ALA A 142 4.84 -4.11 -0.02
CA ALA A 142 4.87 -3.38 1.25
C ALA A 142 3.47 -2.84 1.62
N ALA A 143 3.20 -2.65 2.91
CA ALA A 143 1.97 -2.01 3.38
C ALA A 143 1.76 -0.62 2.73
N GLY A 144 0.52 -0.32 2.36
CA GLY A 144 0.10 0.99 1.84
C GLY A 144 -0.01 2.05 2.93
N ALA A 145 -0.23 3.30 2.53
CA ALA A 145 -0.55 4.36 3.48
C ALA A 145 -1.96 4.19 4.03
N TYR A 146 -2.24 4.84 5.17
CA TYR A 146 -3.61 4.90 5.70
C TYR A 146 -4.56 5.52 4.67
N GLY A 147 -5.67 4.84 4.40
CA GLY A 147 -6.68 5.28 3.43
C GLY A 147 -6.45 4.80 1.99
N ASP A 148 -5.29 4.22 1.69
CA ASP A 148 -5.06 3.58 0.40
C ASP A 148 -5.94 2.33 0.22
N PHE A 149 -6.29 2.04 -1.02
CA PHE A 149 -6.93 0.79 -1.41
C PHE A 149 -6.03 -0.01 -2.34
N LEU A 150 -6.11 -1.34 -2.21
CA LEU A 150 -5.38 -2.25 -3.07
C LEU A 150 -6.08 -2.36 -4.43
N SER A 151 -5.30 -2.31 -5.51
CA SER A 151 -5.82 -2.40 -6.87
C SER A 151 -4.91 -3.24 -7.76
N ALA A 152 -5.50 -3.88 -8.78
CA ALA A 152 -4.72 -4.47 -9.85
C ALA A 152 -4.02 -3.39 -10.68
N ASP A 153 -2.75 -3.62 -11.01
CA ASP A 153 -1.99 -2.81 -11.94
C ASP A 153 -0.97 -3.70 -12.68
N PRO A 154 -1.21 -4.03 -13.96
CA PRO A 154 -0.32 -4.89 -14.73
C PRO A 154 1.04 -4.26 -15.02
N THR A 155 1.22 -2.96 -14.73
CA THR A 155 2.51 -2.26 -14.89
C THR A 155 3.34 -2.25 -13.62
N ALA A 156 2.75 -2.59 -12.47
CA ALA A 156 3.46 -2.69 -11.19
C ALA A 156 4.19 -4.04 -11.09
N ALA A 157 5.38 -4.05 -10.48
CA ALA A 157 6.21 -5.25 -10.34
C ALA A 157 5.48 -6.41 -9.64
N ALA A 158 4.58 -6.11 -8.70
CA ALA A 158 3.78 -7.11 -7.98
C ALA A 158 2.45 -7.46 -8.68
N GLY A 159 2.13 -6.88 -9.84
CA GLY A 159 0.80 -6.94 -10.48
C GLY A 159 -0.32 -6.23 -9.70
N LEU A 160 0.00 -5.73 -8.51
CA LEU A 160 -0.86 -5.03 -7.57
C LEU A 160 -0.17 -3.74 -7.15
N ARG A 161 -0.97 -2.69 -6.89
CA ARG A 161 -0.51 -1.45 -6.28
C ARG A 161 -1.51 -0.90 -5.28
N TRP A 162 -0.99 -0.23 -4.26
CA TRP A 162 -1.79 0.69 -3.44
C TRP A 162 -2.13 1.93 -4.26
N ARG A 163 -3.38 2.36 -4.19
CA ARG A 163 -3.83 3.64 -4.75
C ARG A 163 -4.41 4.49 -3.63
N PRO A 164 -4.17 5.81 -3.65
CA PRO A 164 -4.94 6.72 -2.82
C PRO A 164 -6.43 6.63 -3.20
N PRO A 165 -7.35 6.94 -2.28
CA PRO A 165 -8.79 6.80 -2.49
C PRO A 165 -9.25 7.44 -3.81
N PRO A 166 -10.28 6.87 -4.47
CA PRO A 166 -10.73 7.36 -5.76
C PRO A 166 -11.07 8.83 -5.69
N GLN A 167 -10.79 9.53 -6.78
CA GLN A 167 -10.83 10.97 -6.89
C GLN A 167 -12.22 11.60 -6.62
N ALA A 168 -13.29 10.79 -6.62
CA ALA A 168 -14.63 11.15 -6.16
C ALA A 168 -14.78 11.36 -4.63
N TRP A 169 -13.72 11.10 -3.86
CA TRP A 169 -13.64 11.40 -2.42
C TRP A 169 -12.91 12.72 -2.16
N ARG A 170 -12.65 13.52 -3.21
CA ARG A 170 -12.10 14.87 -3.05
C ARG A 170 -13.13 15.77 -2.37
N GLN A 171 -12.57 16.74 -1.66
CA GLN A 171 -13.22 17.54 -0.65
C GLN A 171 -14.57 18.10 -1.12
N SER A 172 -15.56 18.05 -0.22
CA SER A 172 -16.81 18.79 -0.37
C SER A 172 -16.98 19.71 0.82
N ILE A 173 -17.43 20.93 0.57
CA ILE A 173 -17.82 21.89 1.61
C ILE A 173 -19.23 22.39 1.35
N MET A 174 -20.00 22.55 2.42
CA MET A 174 -21.35 23.10 2.37
C MET A 174 -21.47 24.34 3.24
N SER A 175 -22.16 25.35 2.72
CA SER A 175 -22.63 26.52 3.47
C SER A 175 -24.15 26.53 3.48
N GLU A 176 -24.75 26.92 4.60
CA GLU A 176 -26.21 26.90 4.79
C GLU A 176 -26.72 28.17 5.49
N MET A 177 -27.86 28.67 5.02
CA MET A 177 -28.59 29.78 5.64
C MET A 177 -30.05 29.34 5.86
N THR A 178 -30.43 29.17 7.13
CA THR A 178 -31.79 28.79 7.56
C THR A 178 -32.64 29.99 8.00
N THR A 179 -32.01 31.15 8.22
CA THR A 179 -32.70 32.36 8.65
C THR A 179 -33.69 32.82 7.59
N HIS A 180 -34.91 33.14 8.03
CA HIS A 180 -35.87 33.87 7.21
C HIS A 180 -35.44 35.33 7.10
N THR A 181 -35.31 35.82 5.88
CA THR A 181 -34.94 37.20 5.61
C THR A 181 -35.58 37.68 4.31
N ASN A 182 -35.42 38.96 4.01
CA ASN A 182 -35.87 39.56 2.77
C ASN A 182 -34.79 40.48 2.19
N THR A 183 -34.94 40.80 0.91
CA THR A 183 -34.07 41.76 0.22
C THR A 183 -34.84 42.43 -0.92
N ASN A 184 -34.44 43.66 -1.22
CA ASN A 184 -34.79 44.41 -2.43
C ASN A 184 -33.53 44.86 -3.20
N ALA A 185 -32.34 44.39 -2.79
CA ALA A 185 -31.09 44.63 -3.51
C ALA A 185 -31.15 43.93 -4.86
N THR A 186 -31.04 44.71 -5.93
CA THR A 186 -31.33 44.27 -7.28
C THR A 186 -30.18 43.47 -7.89
N ILE A 187 -30.52 42.50 -8.73
CA ILE A 187 -29.63 41.95 -9.77
C ILE A 187 -30.38 42.20 -11.09
N PRO A 188 -30.04 43.27 -11.83
CA PRO A 188 -30.76 43.66 -13.06
C PRO A 188 -30.85 42.52 -14.08
N LEU A 189 -31.95 42.50 -14.83
CA LEU A 189 -32.12 41.61 -15.97
C LEU A 189 -31.73 42.38 -17.24
N ASP A 190 -30.43 42.41 -17.54
CA ASP A 190 -29.88 43.07 -18.71
C ASP A 190 -28.72 42.27 -19.35
N ASP A 191 -28.09 42.85 -20.37
CA ASP A 191 -26.96 42.25 -21.10
C ASP A 191 -25.62 42.68 -20.48
N THR A 192 -25.53 42.62 -19.15
CA THR A 192 -24.28 42.77 -18.41
C THR A 192 -24.13 41.67 -17.37
N PRO A 193 -22.92 41.11 -17.14
CA PRO A 193 -22.73 40.13 -16.09
C PRO A 193 -23.04 40.74 -14.72
N PRO A 194 -23.80 40.04 -13.84
CA PRO A 194 -24.05 40.55 -12.50
C PRO A 194 -22.77 40.88 -11.75
N LEU A 195 -22.79 42.02 -11.05
CA LEU A 195 -21.65 42.55 -10.32
C LEU A 195 -21.66 42.10 -8.85
N SER A 196 -20.48 41.97 -8.24
CA SER A 196 -20.35 41.51 -6.85
C SER A 196 -20.90 42.51 -5.81
N THR A 197 -21.26 43.72 -6.25
CA THR A 197 -21.97 44.73 -5.46
C THR A 197 -23.50 44.63 -5.56
N GLU A 198 -24.02 43.79 -6.45
CA GLU A 198 -25.46 43.61 -6.69
C GLU A 198 -26.04 42.48 -5.84
N GLY A 199 -27.35 42.55 -5.59
CA GLY A 199 -28.05 41.58 -4.76
C GLY A 199 -27.55 41.51 -3.31
N LEU A 200 -28.19 40.62 -2.55
CA LEU A 200 -27.78 40.25 -1.21
C LEU A 200 -26.91 38.98 -1.26
N GLN A 201 -25.72 39.01 -0.69
CA GLN A 201 -24.95 37.79 -0.45
C GLN A 201 -25.61 36.95 0.64
N VAL A 202 -25.94 35.70 0.32
CA VAL A 202 -26.67 34.79 1.23
C VAL A 202 -25.81 33.65 1.74
N LEU A 203 -24.80 33.24 0.96
CA LEU A 203 -23.93 32.10 1.28
C LEU A 203 -22.51 32.41 0.82
N SER A 204 -21.55 31.87 1.56
CA SER A 204 -20.13 31.87 1.20
C SER A 204 -19.52 30.55 1.66
N ALA A 205 -18.79 29.87 0.79
CA ALA A 205 -18.10 28.62 1.08
C ALA A 205 -16.68 28.68 0.53
N THR A 206 -15.69 28.28 1.33
CA THR A 206 -14.28 28.25 0.91
C THR A 206 -13.79 26.81 0.86
N LEU A 207 -13.19 26.43 -0.27
CA LEU A 207 -12.56 25.12 -0.47
C LEU A 207 -11.13 25.32 -0.96
N THR A 208 -10.20 24.48 -0.52
CA THR A 208 -8.82 24.46 -1.00
C THR A 208 -8.66 23.25 -1.92
N PRO A 209 -8.67 23.39 -3.26
CA PRO A 209 -8.63 22.24 -4.14
C PRO A 209 -7.34 21.46 -3.95
N GLN A 210 -7.44 20.14 -4.05
CA GLN A 210 -6.29 19.24 -3.97
C GLN A 210 -5.60 19.08 -5.34
N SER A 211 -6.24 19.49 -6.43
CA SER A 211 -5.68 19.52 -7.78
C SER A 211 -5.93 20.86 -8.47
N ALA A 212 -4.87 21.43 -9.07
CA ALA A 212 -5.00 22.60 -9.93
C ALA A 212 -5.65 22.28 -11.29
N THR A 213 -5.66 21.02 -11.72
CA THR A 213 -6.17 20.60 -13.03
C THR A 213 -7.55 19.97 -12.99
N GLY A 214 -8.12 19.76 -11.79
CA GLY A 214 -9.48 19.24 -11.63
C GLY A 214 -10.55 20.31 -11.84
N PHE A 215 -11.79 19.94 -11.55
CA PHE A 215 -12.94 20.83 -11.60
C PHE A 215 -13.59 20.98 -10.23
N LEU A 216 -14.34 22.05 -10.06
CA LEU A 216 -15.20 22.31 -8.91
C LEU A 216 -16.64 22.33 -9.41
N GLN A 217 -17.43 21.39 -8.92
CA GLN A 217 -18.87 21.33 -9.15
C GLN A 217 -19.57 22.12 -8.05
N ILE A 218 -20.39 23.07 -8.46
CA ILE A 218 -21.11 23.99 -7.60
C ILE A 218 -22.59 23.70 -7.73
N HIS A 219 -23.24 23.38 -6.60
CA HIS A 219 -24.68 23.28 -6.52
C HIS A 219 -25.20 24.26 -5.48
N TYR A 220 -26.09 25.15 -5.92
CA TYR A 220 -26.86 26.01 -5.03
C TYR A 220 -28.34 25.70 -5.16
N SER A 221 -29.05 25.70 -4.03
CA SER A 221 -30.49 25.50 -3.97
C SER A 221 -31.10 26.26 -2.80
N GLY A 222 -32.27 26.87 -2.99
CA GLY A 222 -33.02 27.47 -1.88
C GLY A 222 -34.41 27.96 -2.24
N LEU A 223 -35.22 28.20 -1.21
CA LEU A 223 -36.63 28.56 -1.34
C LEU A 223 -36.80 30.08 -1.36
N VAL A 224 -37.43 30.59 -2.41
CA VAL A 224 -37.68 32.02 -2.62
C VAL A 224 -39.16 32.31 -2.76
N TYR A 225 -39.57 33.50 -2.35
CA TYR A 225 -40.92 34.03 -2.52
C TYR A 225 -40.87 35.48 -2.99
N ALA A 226 -41.83 35.88 -3.83
CA ALA A 226 -41.97 37.27 -4.28
C ALA A 226 -43.30 37.89 -3.83
N ALA A 227 -43.24 39.12 -3.31
CA ALA A 227 -44.41 39.93 -3.01
C ALA A 227 -44.92 40.77 -4.21
N ALA A 228 -44.33 40.57 -5.40
CA ALA A 228 -44.73 41.22 -6.66
C ALA A 228 -44.41 40.29 -7.84
N ASN A 229 -44.91 40.62 -9.03
CA ASN A 229 -44.47 39.97 -10.26
C ASN A 229 -43.04 40.42 -10.59
N VAL A 230 -42.05 39.53 -10.48
CA VAL A 230 -40.63 39.87 -10.67
C VAL A 230 -39.81 38.64 -11.07
N THR A 231 -38.74 38.85 -11.83
CA THR A 231 -37.70 37.83 -12.06
C THR A 231 -36.69 37.89 -10.92
N ILE A 232 -36.35 36.74 -10.37
CA ILE A 232 -35.34 36.59 -9.31
C ILE A 232 -34.13 35.89 -9.91
N SER A 233 -32.94 36.39 -9.57
CA SER A 233 -31.67 35.83 -10.03
C SER A 233 -30.85 35.36 -8.84
N ALA A 234 -30.11 34.26 -9.01
CA ALA A 234 -29.00 33.88 -8.15
C ALA A 234 -27.71 33.86 -8.97
N ALA A 235 -26.70 34.58 -8.51
CA ALA A 235 -25.42 34.75 -9.17
C ALA A 235 -24.30 34.19 -8.29
N LEU A 236 -23.44 33.38 -8.91
CA LEU A 236 -22.27 32.75 -8.30
C LEU A 236 -21.04 33.63 -8.56
N PHE A 237 -20.34 34.02 -7.49
CA PHE A 237 -19.08 34.75 -7.55
C PHE A 237 -17.95 33.87 -7.03
N ARG A 238 -16.77 34.02 -7.64
CA ARG A 238 -15.54 33.35 -7.21
C ARG A 238 -14.57 34.37 -6.64
N ASN A 239 -14.01 34.08 -5.47
CA ASN A 239 -13.06 34.90 -4.75
C ASN A 239 -13.52 36.36 -4.63
N SER A 240 -12.70 37.29 -5.12
CA SER A 240 -12.99 38.72 -5.16
C SER A 240 -13.22 39.22 -6.59
N GLU A 241 -13.66 38.34 -7.50
CA GLU A 241 -13.98 38.72 -8.88
C GLU A 241 -15.18 39.68 -8.90
N SER A 242 -15.16 40.64 -9.83
CA SER A 242 -16.19 41.67 -9.96
C SER A 242 -17.46 41.15 -10.60
N THR A 243 -17.37 40.11 -11.44
CA THR A 243 -18.47 39.57 -12.23
C THR A 243 -18.79 38.14 -11.82
N ALA A 244 -20.06 37.75 -11.97
CA ALA A 244 -20.50 36.39 -11.70
C ALA A 244 -19.92 35.37 -12.70
N VAL A 245 -19.61 34.17 -12.21
CA VAL A 245 -19.11 33.02 -13.00
C VAL A 245 -20.27 32.16 -13.52
N ALA A 246 -21.42 32.21 -12.85
CA ALA A 246 -22.66 31.56 -13.29
C ALA A 246 -23.87 32.29 -12.72
N VAL A 247 -25.00 32.23 -13.43
CA VAL A 247 -26.26 32.86 -13.03
C VAL A 247 -27.42 31.92 -13.36
N THR A 248 -28.45 31.94 -12.53
CA THR A 248 -29.75 31.30 -12.79
C THR A 248 -30.86 32.30 -12.50
N THR A 249 -32.00 32.17 -13.17
CA THR A 249 -33.15 33.06 -12.99
C THR A 249 -34.47 32.28 -12.95
N ASP A 250 -35.45 32.78 -12.23
CA ASP A 250 -36.84 32.30 -12.29
C ASP A 250 -37.81 33.50 -12.23
N SER A 251 -38.94 33.41 -12.93
CA SER A 251 -39.98 34.44 -12.92
C SER A 251 -41.09 34.06 -11.97
N LEU A 252 -41.32 34.91 -10.97
CA LEU A 252 -42.35 34.70 -9.96
C LEU A 252 -43.49 35.70 -10.15
N ASN A 253 -44.72 35.20 -10.01
CA ASN A 253 -45.87 36.05 -9.75
C ASN A 253 -45.98 36.40 -8.27
N VAL A 254 -46.75 37.45 -7.98
CA VAL A 254 -47.09 37.82 -6.60
C VAL A 254 -47.67 36.62 -5.85
N GLY A 255 -47.17 36.35 -4.65
CA GLY A 255 -47.68 35.26 -3.81
C GLY A 255 -47.09 33.88 -4.10
N GLN A 256 -46.19 33.74 -5.07
CA GLN A 256 -45.60 32.44 -5.40
C GLN A 256 -44.37 32.13 -4.55
N VAL A 257 -44.25 30.84 -4.19
CA VAL A 257 -43.04 30.24 -3.63
C VAL A 257 -42.41 29.36 -4.71
N ARG A 258 -41.12 29.55 -4.98
CA ARG A 258 -40.35 28.75 -5.93
C ARG A 258 -39.06 28.24 -5.30
N HIS A 259 -38.46 27.26 -5.95
CA HIS A 259 -37.16 26.73 -5.58
C HIS A 259 -36.13 27.14 -6.64
N LEU A 260 -35.20 28.00 -6.26
CA LEU A 260 -34.17 28.50 -7.17
C LEU A 260 -32.93 27.59 -7.07
N THR A 261 -32.45 27.11 -8.21
CA THR A 261 -31.32 26.17 -8.28
C THR A 261 -30.30 26.65 -9.32
N LEU A 262 -29.01 26.59 -8.95
CA LEU A 262 -27.88 26.87 -9.84
C LEU A 262 -26.94 25.66 -9.83
N MET A 263 -26.53 25.22 -11.01
CA MET A 263 -25.48 24.22 -11.19
C MET A 263 -24.39 24.83 -12.07
N ALA A 264 -23.14 24.75 -11.62
CA ALA A 264 -21.99 25.19 -12.40
C ALA A 264 -20.84 24.21 -12.25
N ARG A 265 -19.99 24.12 -13.27
CA ARG A 265 -18.70 23.42 -13.22
C ARG A 265 -17.63 24.42 -13.65
N VAL A 266 -16.67 24.66 -12.76
CA VAL A 266 -15.58 25.61 -12.99
C VAL A 266 -14.24 24.90 -12.83
N PRO A 267 -13.19 25.27 -13.58
CA PRO A 267 -11.87 24.67 -13.37
C PRO A 267 -11.28 25.09 -12.01
N ALA A 268 -10.59 24.18 -11.33
CA ALA A 268 -9.94 24.47 -10.05
C ALA A 268 -8.79 25.48 -10.22
N LEU A 269 -7.98 25.38 -11.29
CA LEU A 269 -6.88 26.29 -11.67
C LEU A 269 -5.72 26.43 -10.67
N SER A 270 -5.91 26.13 -9.38
CA SER A 270 -4.90 26.21 -8.34
C SER A 270 -5.28 25.34 -7.15
N THR A 271 -4.30 25.05 -6.30
CA THR A 271 -4.49 24.42 -4.99
C THR A 271 -4.58 25.44 -3.84
N ASN A 272 -4.78 26.72 -4.15
CA ASN A 272 -4.99 27.76 -3.14
C ASN A 272 -6.45 27.73 -2.68
N ALA A 273 -6.72 28.28 -1.49
CA ALA A 273 -8.09 28.46 -1.01
C ALA A 273 -8.89 29.32 -1.98
N GLN A 274 -10.11 28.86 -2.30
CA GLN A 274 -11.03 29.54 -3.20
C GLN A 274 -12.40 29.66 -2.56
N THR A 275 -12.94 30.85 -2.61
CA THR A 275 -14.23 31.19 -2.00
C THR A 275 -15.29 31.31 -3.09
N PHE A 276 -16.44 30.69 -2.88
CA PHE A 276 -17.61 30.82 -3.73
C PHE A 276 -18.74 31.46 -2.93
N ALA A 277 -19.32 32.52 -3.48
CA ALA A 277 -20.41 33.25 -2.86
C ALA A 277 -21.64 33.24 -3.76
N ILE A 278 -22.82 33.06 -3.15
CA ILE A 278 -24.10 33.22 -3.85
C ILE A 278 -24.70 34.56 -3.43
N ARG A 279 -25.06 35.36 -4.43
CA ARG A 279 -25.86 36.57 -4.24
C ARG A 279 -27.21 36.38 -4.92
N ILE A 280 -28.27 36.86 -4.28
CA ILE A 280 -29.65 36.76 -4.78
C ILE A 280 -30.26 38.15 -4.81
N GLY A 281 -31.00 38.45 -5.87
CA GLY A 281 -31.72 39.69 -5.99
C GLY A 281 -32.87 39.61 -7.00
N PRO A 282 -33.87 40.49 -6.89
CA PRO A 282 -34.87 40.68 -7.92
C PRO A 282 -34.32 41.54 -9.07
N ALA A 283 -34.90 41.41 -10.26
CA ALA A 283 -34.57 42.21 -11.44
C ALA A 283 -34.92 43.71 -11.30
N THR A 284 -35.82 44.03 -10.37
CA THR A 284 -36.26 45.39 -10.03
C THR A 284 -36.30 45.53 -8.51
N THR A 285 -36.66 46.70 -7.98
CA THR A 285 -36.69 46.98 -6.52
C THR A 285 -37.80 46.26 -5.75
N ALA A 286 -38.41 45.21 -6.30
CA ALA A 286 -39.40 44.39 -5.61
C ALA A 286 -38.78 43.69 -4.39
N THR A 287 -39.57 43.44 -3.34
CA THR A 287 -39.10 42.67 -2.19
C THR A 287 -39.28 41.18 -2.44
N ILE A 288 -38.19 40.43 -2.27
CA ILE A 288 -38.18 38.97 -2.27
C ILE A 288 -37.84 38.47 -0.87
N PHE A 289 -38.32 37.28 -0.55
CA PHE A 289 -38.19 36.65 0.76
C PHE A 289 -37.49 35.30 0.60
N LEU A 290 -36.59 35.02 1.52
CA LEU A 290 -35.78 33.80 1.59
C LEU A 290 -36.28 32.95 2.76
N ASN A 291 -36.35 31.62 2.57
CA ASN A 291 -36.81 30.65 3.59
C ASN A 291 -38.21 30.95 4.18
N GLY A 292 -39.05 31.69 3.45
CA GLY A 292 -40.35 32.12 3.94
C GLY A 292 -41.14 32.89 2.90
N ASN A 293 -42.19 33.57 3.36
CA ASN A 293 -43.02 34.47 2.56
C ASN A 293 -43.08 35.86 3.23
N SER A 294 -43.99 36.73 2.77
CA SER A 294 -44.15 38.08 3.32
C SER A 294 -44.69 38.14 4.75
N THR A 295 -45.19 37.03 5.32
CA THR A 295 -45.75 36.98 6.68
C THR A 295 -44.85 36.26 7.67
N GLY A 296 -43.85 35.50 7.19
CA GLY A 296 -42.81 34.92 8.03
C GLY A 296 -42.15 33.68 7.42
N ARG A 297 -41.47 32.92 8.28
CA ARG A 297 -40.82 31.65 7.91
C ARG A 297 -41.85 30.60 7.47
N LEU A 298 -41.49 29.79 6.49
CA LEU A 298 -42.27 28.62 6.07
C LEU A 298 -41.70 27.33 6.68
N PHE A 299 -42.50 26.26 6.71
CA PHE A 299 -42.10 24.91 7.15
C PHE A 299 -41.46 24.85 8.54
N GLY A 300 -41.95 25.65 9.49
CA GLY A 300 -41.39 25.69 10.85
C GLY A 300 -39.94 26.19 10.93
N GLY A 301 -39.40 26.77 9.86
CA GLY A 301 -37.99 27.20 9.78
C GLY A 301 -37.02 26.13 9.27
N ALA A 302 -37.52 25.02 8.71
CA ALA A 302 -36.68 23.99 8.10
C ALA A 302 -36.20 24.34 6.68
N ALA A 303 -36.78 25.37 6.05
CA ALA A 303 -36.31 25.87 4.76
C ALA A 303 -34.90 26.45 4.89
N ALA A 304 -34.04 26.15 3.90
CA ALA A 304 -32.69 26.65 3.88
C ALA A 304 -32.21 26.92 2.46
N HIS A 305 -31.31 27.89 2.32
CA HIS A 305 -30.44 28.03 1.17
C HIS A 305 -29.17 27.23 1.45
N ARG A 306 -28.72 26.44 0.46
CA ARG A 306 -27.52 25.61 0.55
C ARG A 306 -26.62 25.85 -0.65
N LEU A 307 -25.32 25.90 -0.40
CA LEU A 307 -24.27 25.95 -1.41
C LEU A 307 -23.31 24.80 -1.12
N LEU A 308 -23.25 23.84 -2.03
CA LEU A 308 -22.31 22.74 -2.03
C LEU A 308 -21.24 23.00 -3.09
N VAL A 309 -19.98 22.91 -2.68
CA VAL A 309 -18.80 22.96 -3.56
C VAL A 309 -18.08 21.63 -3.41
N THR A 310 -17.96 20.89 -4.51
CA THR A 310 -17.33 19.57 -4.55
C THR A 310 -16.22 19.57 -5.60
N GLU A 311 -15.03 19.12 -5.23
CA GLU A 311 -13.94 18.91 -6.18
C GLU A 311 -14.15 17.58 -6.94
N THR A 312 -13.97 17.62 -8.26
CA THR A 312 -14.17 16.50 -9.20
C THR A 312 -13.04 16.45 -10.24
N ASP A 313 -12.98 15.35 -10.98
CA ASP A 313 -11.95 15.05 -11.99
C ASP A 313 -12.05 15.94 -13.23
#